data_AF-A0A7V7T1W1-F1
#
_entry.id   AF-A0A7V7T1W1-F1
#
_cell.length_a   1.000
_cell.length_b   1.000
_cell.length_c   1.000
_cell.angle_alpha   90.00
_cell.angle_beta   90.00
_cell.angle_gamma   90.00
#
_symmetry.space_group_name_H-M   'P 1'
#
loop_
_entity.id
_entity.type
_entity.pdbx_description
1 polymer ?
#
loop_
_entity_poly.entity_id
_entity_poly.type
_entity_poly.pdbx_seq_one_letter_code
_entity_poly.pdbx_strand_id
1 'polypeptide(L)'
;MNELLNKIIDHFGSQANLARTLKIKSMAITNWRKRKSIPAIRAYQIQKITKGKFKASNIIELCDSDDTVIVDSVCSKSRHPVGKSRLSNRKRVG
;
A
#
# COMPACT_ATOMS: atom_id res chain seq x y z
N MET A 1 -8.62 -2.53 10.81
CA MET A 1 -7.53 -1.84 10.08
C MET A 1 -8.02 -0.56 9.38
N ASN A 2 -8.44 0.46 10.13
CA ASN A 2 -8.73 1.80 9.59
C ASN A 2 -7.90 2.85 10.32
N GLU A 3 -7.78 2.70 11.65
CA GLU A 3 -7.05 3.62 12.53
C GLU A 3 -5.56 3.78 12.18
N LEU A 4 -4.82 2.67 11.93
CA LEU A 4 -3.40 2.75 11.59
C LEU A 4 -3.18 3.45 10.24
N LEU A 5 -3.99 3.14 9.23
CA LEU A 5 -3.89 3.77 7.91
C LEU A 5 -4.23 5.26 7.98
N ASN A 6 -5.23 5.64 8.78
CA ASN A 6 -5.56 7.04 9.02
C ASN A 6 -4.39 7.77 9.72
N LYS A 7 -3.81 7.19 10.77
CA LYS A 7 -2.61 7.75 11.44
C LYS A 7 -1.43 7.94 10.49
N ILE A 8 -1.22 6.98 9.58
CA ILE A 8 -0.20 7.10 8.54
C ILE A 8 -0.56 8.27 7.61
N ILE A 9 -1.80 8.34 7.12
CA ILE A 9 -2.27 9.41 6.23
C ILE A 9 -2.11 10.79 6.90
N ASP A 10 -2.50 10.92 8.15
CA ASP A 10 -2.41 12.16 8.94
C ASP A 10 -0.95 12.59 9.15
N HIS A 11 -0.05 11.62 9.37
CA HIS A 11 1.38 11.90 9.46
C HIS A 11 1.95 12.51 8.16
N PHE A 12 1.43 12.10 7.00
CA PHE A 12 1.79 12.68 5.71
C PHE A 12 0.91 13.90 5.33
N GLY A 13 -0.05 14.26 6.20
CA GLY A 13 -1.03 15.33 6.04
C GLY A 13 -2.21 14.98 5.12
N SER A 14 -2.01 14.16 4.09
CA SER A 14 -3.11 13.72 3.23
C SER A 14 -2.82 12.42 2.48
N GLN A 15 -3.88 11.74 2.03
CA GLN A 15 -3.77 10.55 1.17
C GLN A 15 -3.01 10.85 -0.13
N ALA A 16 -3.19 12.05 -0.69
CA ALA A 16 -2.48 12.48 -1.88
C ALA A 16 -0.98 12.64 -1.63
N ASN A 17 -0.59 13.18 -0.48
CA ASN A 17 0.82 13.31 -0.10
C ASN A 17 1.45 11.93 0.14
N LEU A 18 0.79 11.03 0.87
CA LEU A 18 1.25 9.65 1.02
C LEU A 18 1.47 8.97 -0.34
N ALA A 19 0.53 9.15 -1.28
CA ALA A 19 0.65 8.59 -2.63
C ALA A 19 1.85 9.15 -3.40
N ARG A 20 2.07 10.48 -3.32
CA ARG A 20 3.21 11.16 -3.94
C ARG A 20 4.53 10.66 -3.38
N THR A 21 4.64 10.54 -2.07
CA THR A 21 5.86 10.06 -1.39
C THR A 21 6.18 8.61 -1.76
N LEU A 22 5.16 7.76 -1.87
CA LEU A 22 5.31 6.36 -2.28
C LEU A 22 5.38 6.16 -3.80
N LYS A 23 5.25 7.23 -4.59
CA LYS A 23 5.19 7.22 -6.06
C LYS A 23 4.15 6.24 -6.60
N ILE A 24 2.95 6.23 -6.01
CA ILE A 24 1.81 5.40 -6.42
C ILE A 24 0.58 6.26 -6.71
N LYS A 25 -0.41 5.67 -7.38
CA LYS A 25 -1.71 6.30 -7.60
C LYS A 25 -2.51 6.34 -6.29
N SER A 26 -3.24 7.43 -6.05
CA SER A 26 -4.15 7.57 -4.90
C SER A 26 -5.16 6.41 -4.78
N MET A 27 -5.60 5.86 -5.92
CA MET A 27 -6.47 4.68 -6.01
C MET A 27 -5.87 3.44 -5.31
N ALA A 28 -4.54 3.29 -5.30
CA ALA A 28 -3.90 2.17 -4.61
C ALA A 28 -4.15 2.24 -3.10
N ILE A 29 -4.11 3.44 -2.50
CA ILE A 29 -4.39 3.64 -1.08
C ILE A 29 -5.87 3.39 -0.78
N THR A 30 -6.78 3.84 -1.66
CA THR A 30 -8.21 3.50 -1.58
C THR A 30 -8.42 1.98 -1.60
N ASN A 31 -7.68 1.27 -2.45
CA ASN A 31 -7.74 -0.18 -2.52
C ASN A 31 -7.20 -0.86 -1.26
N TRP A 32 -6.15 -0.32 -0.61
CA TRP A 32 -5.68 -0.84 0.68
C TRP A 32 -6.72 -0.69 1.78
N ARG A 33 -7.42 0.45 1.81
CA ARG A 33 -8.54 0.68 2.73
C ARG A 33 -9.68 -0.31 2.49
N LYS A 34 -10.06 -0.53 1.23
CA LYS A 34 -11.10 -1.50 0.86
C LYS A 34 -10.71 -2.94 1.23
N ARG A 35 -9.46 -3.31 0.96
CA ARG A 35 -8.91 -4.65 1.24
C ARG A 35 -8.50 -4.84 2.70
N LYS A 36 -8.61 -3.79 3.54
CA LYS A 36 -8.13 -3.77 4.92
C LYS A 36 -6.75 -4.43 5.03
N SER A 37 -5.85 -4.13 4.10
CA SER A 37 -4.51 -4.72 4.03
C SER A 37 -3.55 -3.81 3.26
N ILE A 38 -2.34 -3.66 3.80
CA ILE A 38 -1.25 -2.94 3.16
C ILE A 38 -0.20 -3.96 2.72
N PRO A 39 0.24 -3.96 1.44
CA PRO A 39 1.26 -4.88 0.97
C PRO A 39 2.57 -4.71 1.76
N ALA A 40 3.22 -5.80 2.13
CA ALA A 40 4.44 -5.79 2.96
C ALA A 40 5.55 -4.88 2.40
N ILE A 41 5.73 -4.88 1.07
CA ILE A 41 6.70 -4.00 0.40
C ILE A 41 6.41 -2.52 0.70
N ARG A 42 5.14 -2.14 0.76
CA ARG A 42 4.71 -0.76 1.03
C ARG A 42 4.81 -0.43 2.51
N ALA A 43 4.50 -1.38 3.38
CA ALA A 43 4.75 -1.25 4.82
C ALA A 43 6.24 -0.93 5.12
N TYR A 44 7.16 -1.66 4.48
CA TYR A 44 8.60 -1.41 4.64
C TYR A 44 9.05 -0.06 4.09
N GLN A 45 8.50 0.35 2.93
CA GLN A 45 8.76 1.69 2.39
C GLN A 45 8.27 2.79 3.33
N ILE A 46 7.07 2.65 3.89
CA ILE A 46 6.51 3.57 4.88
C ILE A 46 7.42 3.63 6.11
N GLN A 47 7.91 2.50 6.61
CA GLN A 47 8.86 2.46 7.73
C GLN A 47 10.13 3.24 7.43
N LYS A 48 10.73 3.05 6.24
CA LYS A 48 11.95 3.78 5.84
C LYS A 48 11.73 5.28 5.76
N ILE A 49 10.64 5.71 5.12
CA ILE A 49 10.31 7.13 4.95
C ILE A 49 10.02 7.79 6.30
N THR A 50 9.36 7.07 7.20
CA THR A 50 9.00 7.57 8.54
C THR A 50 10.08 7.32 9.58
N LYS A 51 11.28 6.91 9.18
CA LYS A 51 12.44 6.64 10.04
C LYS A 51 12.11 5.74 11.25
N GLY A 52 11.27 4.72 11.02
CA GLY A 52 10.90 3.75 12.06
C GLY A 52 9.73 4.17 12.96
N LYS A 53 9.09 5.32 12.72
CA LYS A 53 7.89 5.75 13.50
C LYS A 53 6.72 4.77 13.33
N PHE A 54 6.58 4.18 12.14
CA PHE A 54 5.67 3.07 11.90
C PHE A 54 6.48 1.84 11.50
N LYS A 55 6.45 0.79 12.35
CA LYS A 55 7.12 -0.48 12.06
C LYS A 55 6.32 -1.27 11.03
N ALA A 56 7.00 -1.89 10.06
CA ALA A 56 6.35 -2.69 9.03
C ALA A 56 5.57 -3.88 9.63
N SER A 57 6.09 -4.50 10.70
CA SER A 57 5.39 -5.57 11.43
C SER A 57 4.01 -5.11 11.91
N ASN A 58 3.92 -3.97 12.59
CA ASN A 58 2.65 -3.39 13.04
C ASN A 58 1.69 -3.01 11.89
N ILE A 59 2.23 -2.70 10.70
CA ILE A 59 1.42 -2.42 9.50
C ILE A 59 0.86 -3.72 8.88
N ILE A 60 1.58 -4.83 9.00
CA ILE A 60 1.26 -6.13 8.40
C ILE A 60 0.47 -7.04 9.38
N GLU A 61 0.74 -6.96 10.69
CA GLU A 61 0.19 -7.76 11.81
C GLU A 61 -1.27 -7.41 12.14
N LEU A 62 -2.18 -7.53 11.19
CA LEU A 62 -3.61 -7.53 11.48
C LEU A 62 -4.33 -8.64 10.70
N CYS A 63 -3.90 -9.88 10.92
CA CYS A 63 -4.77 -11.04 10.83
C CYS A 63 -4.47 -11.94 12.05
N ASP A 64 -5.47 -12.06 12.93
CA ASP A 64 -5.57 -12.80 14.20
C ASP A 64 -4.62 -12.42 15.36
N SER A 65 -5.23 -11.96 16.47
CA SER A 65 -4.54 -11.72 17.75
C SER A 65 -4.36 -13.04 18.49
N ASP A 66 -3.13 -13.50 18.69
CA ASP A 66 -2.41 -13.48 19.97
C ASP A 66 -1.11 -14.29 19.79
N ASP A 67 -0.05 -13.88 20.50
CA ASP A 67 1.27 -14.48 20.61
C ASP A 67 1.53 -15.77 19.80
N THR A 68 2.35 -15.73 18.73
CA THR A 68 3.36 -16.78 18.53
C THR A 68 4.31 -16.55 17.34
N VAL A 69 5.59 -16.69 17.69
CA VAL A 69 6.74 -17.25 16.94
C VAL A 69 6.97 -16.85 15.47
N ILE A 70 8.18 -16.33 15.29
CA ILE A 70 8.97 -16.35 14.06
C ILE A 70 8.92 -17.76 13.45
N VAL A 71 8.24 -17.89 12.31
CA VAL A 71 8.52 -18.95 11.35
C VAL A 71 8.83 -18.33 10.00
N ASP A 72 9.98 -18.75 9.50
CA ASP A 72 10.61 -18.39 8.24
C ASP A 72 9.74 -18.68 7.01
N SER A 73 10.12 -18.03 5.89
CA SER A 73 9.72 -18.37 4.52
C SER A 73 8.27 -17.96 4.18
N VAL A 74 7.98 -17.10 3.20
CA VAL A 74 8.25 -17.35 1.78
C VAL A 74 8.40 -16.02 1.03
N CYS A 75 9.61 -15.80 0.50
CA CYS A 75 9.81 -15.00 -0.70
C CYS A 75 9.51 -15.90 -1.90
N SER A 76 8.35 -15.74 -2.57
CA SER A 76 8.21 -16.02 -4.01
C SER A 76 6.78 -15.87 -4.55
N LYS A 77 6.69 -15.01 -5.57
CA LYS A 77 5.85 -15.09 -6.76
C LYS A 77 4.36 -14.72 -6.63
N SER A 78 4.05 -13.54 -7.17
CA SER A 78 3.00 -13.41 -8.18
C SER A 78 3.25 -12.18 -9.06
N ARG A 79 3.93 -12.41 -10.18
CA ARG A 79 3.92 -11.52 -11.34
C ARG A 79 2.48 -11.47 -11.85
N HIS A 80 1.88 -10.28 -11.91
CA HIS A 80 0.73 -10.02 -12.78
C HIS A 80 1.20 -9.10 -13.92
N PRO A 81 1.05 -9.50 -15.20
CA PRO A 81 1.31 -8.59 -16.32
C PRO A 81 0.18 -7.55 -16.39
N VAL A 82 0.45 -6.31 -15.99
CA VAL A 82 -0.48 -5.19 -16.19
C VAL A 82 -0.29 -4.60 -17.57
N GLY A 83 -1.21 -4.98 -18.46
CA GLY A 83 -1.81 -4.22 -19.58
C GLY A 83 -0.96 -3.21 -20.34
N LYS A 84 -0.70 -3.52 -21.62
CA LYS A 84 -0.40 -2.49 -22.63
C LYS A 84 -1.70 -1.99 -23.27
N SER A 85 -1.81 -0.66 -23.31
CA SER A 85 -2.53 0.18 -24.29
C SER A 85 -4.04 0.02 -24.46
N ARG A 86 -4.82 0.91 -23.82
CA ARG A 86 -6.06 1.44 -24.43
C ARG A 86 -5.69 2.63 -25.29
N LEU A 87 -5.64 2.42 -26.61
CA LEU A 87 -5.64 3.50 -27.59
C LEU A 87 -7.05 4.13 -27.58
N SER A 88 -7.20 5.30 -26.96
CA SER A 88 -8.43 6.08 -27.04
C SER A 88 -8.35 6.94 -28.29
N ASN A 89 -8.86 6.48 -29.43
CA ASN A 89 -9.06 7.34 -30.59
C ASN A 89 -10.36 8.12 -30.40
N ARG A 90 -10.23 9.38 -29.93
CA ARG A 90 -11.31 10.35 -29.80
C ARG A 90 -11.01 11.49 -30.78
N LYS A 91 -11.82 11.58 -31.83
CA LYS A 91 -12.14 12.77 -32.68
C LYS A 91 -12.33 12.28 -34.12
N ARG A 92 -13.21 12.85 -34.95
CA ARG A 92 -14.42 13.68 -34.87
C ARG A 92 -14.68 14.01 -36.35
N VAL A 93 -15.92 13.88 -36.81
CA VAL A 93 -16.61 14.63 -37.88
C VAL A 93 -15.84 15.07 -39.15
N GLY A 94 -16.47 14.77 -40.29
CA GLY A 94 -16.13 15.26 -41.62
C GLY A 94 -16.82 14.37 -42.65
#